data_AF-A0A8H3PGA1-F1
#
_entry.id   AF-A0A8H3PGA1-F1
#
_cell.length_a   1.000
_cell.length_b   1.000
_cell.length_c   1.000
_cell.angle_alpha   90.00
_cell.angle_beta   90.00
_cell.angle_gamma   90.00
#
_symmetry.space_group_name_H-M   'P 1'
#
loop_
_entity.id
_entity.type
_entity.pdbx_description
1 polymer ?
#
loop_
_entity_poly.entity_id
_entity_poly.type
_entity_poly.pdbx_seq_one_letter_code
_entity_poly.pdbx_strand_id
1 'polypeptide(L)'
;ETVLGKEHPSTLTSMNNLALVLSSQGKYDEAEEMHRQALALRETVLGKEHPDTLTSMNNLALVLSRQGKYDEAEEMHRQALALKETVLGKEHPDTLTSVYCLAYLLHQKKRYKDAEVFYHRAYSGYRKTFGEKHPTTAACSRHYSSMLNEEKG
;
A
#
# COMPACT_ATOMS: atom_id res chain seq x y z
N GLU A 1 -19.01 27.51 -15.46
CA GLU A 1 -18.83 26.14 -14.94
C GLU A 1 -17.52 25.60 -15.50
N THR A 2 -16.47 25.47 -14.68
CA THR A 2 -15.19 24.90 -15.12
C THR A 2 -15.17 23.43 -14.76
N VAL A 3 -15.45 22.56 -15.73
CA VAL A 3 -15.27 21.11 -15.58
C VAL A 3 -13.76 20.86 -15.45
N LEU A 4 -13.33 20.27 -14.34
CA LEU A 4 -11.92 19.92 -14.14
C LEU A 4 -11.52 18.84 -15.15
N GLY A 5 -10.37 19.00 -15.80
CA GLY A 5 -9.85 18.02 -16.76
C GLY A 5 -9.51 16.66 -16.13
N LYS A 6 -9.32 15.63 -16.95
CA LYS A 6 -8.95 14.26 -16.50
C LYS A 6 -7.64 14.22 -15.71
N GLU A 7 -6.74 15.15 -16.00
CA GLU A 7 -5.42 15.30 -15.37
C GLU A 7 -5.46 16.17 -14.11
N HIS A 8 -6.61 16.78 -13.78
CA HIS A 8 -6.70 17.63 -12.61
C HIS A 8 -6.53 16.80 -11.32
N PRO A 9 -5.72 17.25 -10.34
CA PRO A 9 -5.46 16.50 -9.11
C PRO A 9 -6.73 16.01 -8.39
N SER A 10 -7.76 16.86 -8.29
CA SER A 10 -9.05 16.50 -7.69
C SER A 10 -9.80 15.39 -8.45
N THR A 11 -9.66 15.32 -9.78
CA THR A 11 -10.23 14.24 -10.59
C THR A 11 -9.51 12.93 -10.30
N LEU A 12 -8.18 12.95 -10.23
CA LEU A 12 -7.35 11.79 -9.93
C LEU A 12 -7.61 11.26 -8.50
N THR A 13 -7.80 12.16 -7.54
CA THR A 13 -8.21 11.80 -6.17
C THR A 13 -9.59 11.15 -6.14
N SER A 14 -10.54 11.70 -6.89
CA SER A 14 -11.88 11.10 -7.02
C SER A 14 -11.83 9.69 -7.64
N MET A 15 -11.02 9.50 -8.70
CA MET A 15 -10.80 8.18 -9.31
C MET A 15 -10.22 7.19 -8.31
N ASN A 16 -9.20 7.57 -7.55
CA ASN A 16 -8.62 6.71 -6.52
C ASN A 16 -9.65 6.31 -5.46
N ASN A 17 -10.47 7.25 -5.00
CA ASN A 17 -11.48 6.97 -3.98
C ASN A 17 -12.58 6.05 -4.51
N LEU A 18 -13.02 6.24 -5.75
CA LEU A 18 -13.99 5.37 -6.39
C LEU A 18 -13.45 3.94 -6.55
N ALA A 19 -12.18 3.79 -6.94
CA ALA A 19 -11.53 2.49 -7.04
C ALA A 19 -11.46 1.77 -5.68
N LEU A 20 -11.20 2.50 -4.58
CA LEU A 20 -11.26 1.94 -3.22
C LEU A 20 -12.67 1.46 -2.85
N VAL A 21 -13.71 2.21 -3.24
CA VAL A 21 -15.12 1.81 -3.04
C VAL A 21 -15.47 0.57 -3.86
N LEU A 22 -15.04 0.48 -5.11
CA LEU A 22 -15.22 -0.71 -5.94
C LEU A 22 -14.55 -1.93 -5.30
N SER A 23 -13.32 -1.75 -4.81
CA SER A 23 -12.60 -2.82 -4.10
C SER A 23 -13.33 -3.26 -2.82
N SER A 24 -13.93 -2.34 -2.05
CA SER A 24 -14.69 -2.71 -0.84
C SER A 24 -15.99 -3.46 -1.15
N GLN A 25 -16.54 -3.27 -2.36
CA GLN A 25 -17.68 -4.04 -2.88
C GLN A 25 -17.28 -5.38 -3.51
N GLY A 26 -15.99 -5.73 -3.49
CA GLY A 26 -15.48 -6.96 -4.12
C GLY A 26 -15.34 -6.88 -5.64
N LYS A 27 -15.54 -5.71 -6.24
CA LYS A 27 -15.40 -5.48 -7.69
C LYS A 27 -13.95 -5.21 -8.06
N TYR A 28 -13.11 -6.22 -7.89
CA TYR A 28 -11.66 -6.04 -7.95
C TYR A 28 -11.13 -5.72 -9.35
N ASP A 29 -11.72 -6.27 -10.40
CA ASP A 29 -11.29 -5.99 -11.79
C ASP A 29 -11.55 -4.52 -12.17
N GLU A 30 -12.75 -4.02 -11.85
CA GLU A 30 -13.12 -2.60 -12.05
C GLU A 30 -12.22 -1.66 -11.24
N ALA A 31 -11.92 -2.04 -9.99
CA ALA A 31 -11.01 -1.28 -9.12
C ALA A 31 -9.58 -1.25 -9.68
N GLU A 32 -9.08 -2.37 -10.19
CA GLU A 32 -7.75 -2.46 -10.80
C GLU A 32 -7.62 -1.57 -12.02
N GLU A 33 -8.58 -1.66 -12.95
CA GLU A 33 -8.58 -0.84 -14.17
C GLU A 33 -8.50 0.65 -13.82
N MET A 34 -9.33 1.08 -12.86
CA MET A 34 -9.38 2.47 -12.43
C MET A 34 -8.09 2.91 -11.71
N HIS A 35 -7.51 2.06 -10.88
CA HIS A 35 -6.22 2.35 -10.24
C HIS A 35 -5.08 2.43 -11.26
N ARG A 36 -5.04 1.56 -12.28
CA ARG A 36 -4.04 1.64 -13.37
C ARG A 36 -4.17 2.93 -14.16
N GLN A 37 -5.39 3.32 -14.52
CA GLN A 37 -5.64 4.59 -15.22
C GLN A 37 -5.21 5.78 -14.38
N ALA A 38 -5.59 5.82 -13.10
CA ALA A 38 -5.21 6.91 -12.19
C ALA A 38 -3.68 6.96 -11.97
N LEU A 39 -3.02 5.81 -11.85
CA LEU A 39 -1.57 5.73 -11.71
C LEU A 39 -0.85 6.28 -12.94
N ALA A 40 -1.23 5.85 -14.15
CA ALA A 40 -0.61 6.31 -15.39
C ALA A 40 -0.75 7.84 -15.58
N LEU A 41 -1.92 8.39 -15.26
CA LEU A 41 -2.13 9.84 -15.29
C LEU A 41 -1.30 10.56 -14.24
N ARG A 42 -1.22 10.04 -13.00
CA ARG A 42 -0.40 10.63 -11.93
C ARG A 42 1.09 10.59 -12.25
N GLU A 43 1.59 9.49 -12.81
CA GLU A 43 2.98 9.41 -13.29
C GLU A 43 3.27 10.48 -14.36
N THR A 44 2.32 10.73 -15.26
CA THR A 44 2.46 11.74 -16.32
C THR A 44 2.42 13.17 -15.78
N VAL A 45 1.48 13.47 -14.89
CA VAL A 45 1.20 14.84 -14.41
C VAL A 45 2.13 15.25 -13.27
N LEU A 46 2.42 14.33 -12.34
CA LEU A 46 3.11 14.60 -11.08
C LEU A 46 4.51 13.98 -11.03
N GLY A 47 4.79 12.99 -11.88
CA GLY A 47 6.01 12.19 -11.83
C GLY A 47 5.89 10.97 -10.91
N LYS A 48 6.85 10.05 -11.07
CA LYS A 48 6.87 8.75 -10.37
C LYS A 48 7.12 8.85 -8.86
N GLU A 49 7.86 9.87 -8.44
CA GLU A 49 8.26 10.07 -7.04
C GLU A 49 7.24 10.89 -6.23
N HIS A 50 6.21 11.44 -6.88
CA HIS A 50 5.22 12.24 -6.17
C HIS A 50 4.44 11.38 -5.16
N PRO A 51 4.19 11.87 -3.93
CA PRO A 51 3.49 11.12 -2.88
C PRO A 51 2.14 10.52 -3.32
N ASP A 52 1.36 11.24 -4.13
CA ASP A 52 0.09 10.73 -4.67
C ASP A 52 0.27 9.60 -5.68
N THR A 53 1.33 9.64 -6.49
CA THR A 53 1.70 8.55 -7.40
C THR A 53 2.07 7.31 -6.60
N LEU A 54 2.93 7.47 -5.58
CA LEU A 54 3.36 6.40 -4.69
C LEU A 54 2.21 5.81 -3.87
N THR A 55 1.22 6.62 -3.50
CA THR A 55 -0.02 6.17 -2.85
C THR A 55 -0.87 5.32 -3.80
N SER A 56 -0.95 5.73 -5.08
CA SER A 56 -1.68 4.98 -6.11
C SER A 56 -1.07 3.60 -6.36
N MET A 57 0.26 3.51 -6.42
CA MET A 57 0.98 2.24 -6.55
C MET A 57 0.62 1.29 -5.40
N ASN A 58 0.61 1.78 -4.16
CA ASN A 58 0.23 0.95 -3.01
C ASN A 58 -1.22 0.47 -3.08
N ASN A 59 -2.16 1.32 -3.52
CA ASN A 59 -3.57 0.94 -3.62
C ASN A 59 -3.80 -0.09 -4.73
N LEU A 60 -3.14 0.07 -5.88
CA LEU A 60 -3.18 -0.91 -6.97
C LEU A 60 -2.62 -2.26 -6.50
N ALA A 61 -1.47 -2.27 -5.83
CA ALA A 61 -0.89 -3.48 -5.26
C ALA A 61 -1.81 -4.18 -4.26
N LEU A 62 -2.54 -3.42 -3.43
CA LEU A 62 -3.54 -3.99 -2.52
C LEU A 62 -4.69 -4.67 -3.28
N VAL A 63 -5.20 -4.06 -4.35
CA VAL A 63 -6.26 -4.66 -5.17
C VAL A 63 -5.77 -5.92 -5.88
N LEU A 64 -4.56 -5.89 -6.44
CA LEU A 64 -3.92 -7.07 -7.04
C LEU A 64 -3.78 -8.22 -6.03
N SER A 65 -3.38 -7.91 -4.80
CA SER A 65 -3.33 -8.89 -3.71
C SER A 65 -4.70 -9.48 -3.38
N ARG A 66 -5.79 -8.70 -3.43
CA ARG A 66 -7.15 -9.20 -3.18
C ARG A 66 -7.65 -10.12 -4.30
N GLN A 67 -7.11 -9.98 -5.51
CA GLN A 67 -7.36 -10.88 -6.63
C GLN A 67 -6.46 -12.14 -6.61
N GLY A 68 -5.53 -12.26 -5.66
CA GLY A 68 -4.55 -13.34 -5.64
C GLY A 68 -3.39 -13.15 -6.62
N LYS A 69 -3.26 -11.99 -7.28
CA LYS A 69 -2.12 -11.62 -8.15
C LYS A 69 -0.92 -11.20 -7.29
N TYR A 70 -0.45 -12.11 -6.43
CA TYR A 70 0.51 -11.80 -5.38
C TYR A 70 1.91 -11.42 -5.88
N ASP A 71 2.36 -11.95 -7.02
CA ASP A 71 3.67 -11.62 -7.57
C ASP A 71 3.70 -10.19 -8.12
N GLU A 72 2.69 -9.79 -8.88
CA GLU A 72 2.56 -8.42 -9.38
C GLU A 72 2.38 -7.40 -8.24
N ALA A 73 1.57 -7.76 -7.22
CA ALA A 73 1.44 -6.94 -6.02
C ALA A 73 2.77 -6.75 -5.28
N GLU A 74 3.61 -7.79 -5.22
CA GLU A 74 4.91 -7.74 -4.53
C GLU A 74 5.88 -6.82 -5.25
N GLU A 75 5.98 -6.95 -6.57
CA GLU A 75 6.82 -6.07 -7.40
C GLU A 75 6.44 -4.60 -7.19
N MET A 76 5.14 -4.30 -7.26
CA MET A 76 4.64 -2.95 -7.11
C MET A 76 4.86 -2.37 -5.70
N HIS A 77 4.64 -3.17 -4.64
CA HIS A 77 4.94 -2.74 -3.27
C HIS A 77 6.43 -2.48 -3.07
N ARG A 78 7.32 -3.33 -3.63
CA ARG A 78 8.77 -3.12 -3.53
C ARG A 78 9.22 -1.87 -4.26
N GLN A 79 8.69 -1.62 -5.45
CA GLN A 79 8.98 -0.39 -6.20
C GLN A 79 8.52 0.86 -5.44
N ALA A 80 7.28 0.85 -4.94
CA ALA A 80 6.73 1.96 -4.15
C ALA A 80 7.54 2.19 -2.86
N LEU A 81 7.95 1.11 -2.17
CA LEU A 81 8.77 1.20 -0.97
C LEU A 81 10.14 1.82 -1.27
N ALA A 82 10.84 1.39 -2.31
CA ALA A 82 12.15 1.92 -2.68
C ALA A 82 12.09 3.43 -2.98
N LEU A 83 11.06 3.87 -3.70
CA LEU A 83 10.84 5.29 -3.99
C LEU A 83 10.48 6.07 -2.71
N LYS A 84 9.58 5.56 -1.87
CA LYS A 84 9.22 6.23 -0.60
C LYS A 84 10.40 6.34 0.38
N GLU A 85 11.27 5.33 0.44
CA GLU A 85 12.49 5.41 1.24
C GLU A 85 13.42 6.53 0.77
N THR A 86 13.49 6.75 -0.54
CA THR A 86 14.30 7.81 -1.15
C THR A 86 13.68 9.20 -0.92
N VAL A 87 12.37 9.33 -1.13
CA VAL A 87 11.68 10.63 -1.11
C VAL A 87 11.33 11.09 0.31
N LEU A 88 10.84 10.18 1.16
CA LEU A 88 10.29 10.50 2.49
C LEU A 88 11.21 10.04 3.64
N GLY A 89 12.14 9.13 3.36
CA GLY A 89 12.97 8.48 4.36
C GLY A 89 12.35 7.22 4.96
N LYS A 90 13.20 6.39 5.58
CA LYS A 90 12.86 5.03 6.04
C LYS A 90 11.85 4.96 7.19
N GLU A 91 11.81 6.01 8.02
CA GLU A 91 10.98 6.08 9.23
C GLU A 91 9.68 6.89 9.02
N HIS A 92 9.47 7.44 7.82
CA HIS A 92 8.27 8.20 7.53
C HIS A 92 7.03 7.30 7.62
N PRO A 93 5.90 7.78 8.21
CA PRO A 93 4.64 7.04 8.28
C PRO A 93 4.21 6.31 7.00
N ASP A 94 4.29 6.98 5.85
CA ASP A 94 3.87 6.39 4.58
C ASP A 94 4.84 5.33 4.05
N THR A 95 6.13 5.46 4.37
CA THR A 95 7.14 4.45 4.10
C THR A 95 6.86 3.22 4.97
N LEU A 96 6.65 3.42 6.27
CA LEU A 96 6.28 2.34 7.22
C LEU A 96 4.98 1.63 6.83
N THR A 97 4.02 2.37 6.26
CA THR A 97 2.79 1.78 5.72
C THR A 97 3.04 0.89 4.52
N SER A 98 4.00 1.24 3.67
CA SER A 98 4.40 0.38 2.54
C SER A 98 5.17 -0.85 3.00
N VAL A 99 6.02 -0.70 4.02
CA VAL A 99 6.69 -1.83 4.72
C VAL A 99 5.65 -2.79 5.29
N TYR A 100 4.64 -2.27 5.99
CA TYR A 100 3.56 -3.07 6.56
C TYR A 100 2.72 -3.79 5.48
N CYS A 101 2.36 -3.11 4.39
CA CYS A 101 1.63 -3.74 3.28
C CYS A 101 2.44 -4.88 2.64
N LEU A 102 3.74 -4.68 2.43
CA LEU A 102 4.62 -5.73 1.92
C LEU A 102 4.73 -6.92 2.89
N ALA A 103 4.83 -6.66 4.20
CA ALA A 103 4.83 -7.70 5.23
C ALA A 103 3.54 -8.54 5.17
N TYR A 104 2.39 -7.87 5.09
CA TYR A 104 1.09 -8.52 4.99
C TYR A 104 0.95 -9.35 3.72
N LEU A 105 1.41 -8.84 2.58
CA LEU A 105 1.42 -9.61 1.33
C LEU A 105 2.28 -10.89 1.46
N LEU A 106 3.48 -10.78 2.02
CA LEU A 106 4.37 -11.92 2.21
C LEU A 106 3.78 -12.95 3.19
N HIS A 107 3.07 -12.49 4.22
CA HIS A 107 2.27 -13.35 5.10
C HIS A 107 1.21 -14.11 4.32
N GLN A 108 0.44 -13.45 3.44
CA GLN A 108 -0.55 -14.14 2.60
C GLN A 108 0.07 -15.17 1.65
N LYS A 109 1.33 -14.97 1.22
CA LYS A 109 2.11 -15.94 0.45
C LYS A 109 2.74 -17.06 1.29
N LYS A 110 2.49 -17.09 2.61
CA LYS A 110 3.12 -18.00 3.59
C LYS A 110 4.65 -17.91 3.63
N ARG A 111 5.20 -16.76 3.22
CA ARG A 111 6.65 -16.47 3.30
C ARG A 111 6.96 -15.84 4.65
N TYR A 112 6.72 -16.60 5.73
CA TYR A 112 6.73 -16.09 7.10
C TYR A 112 8.06 -15.44 7.50
N LYS A 113 9.19 -16.07 7.16
CA LYS A 113 10.54 -15.51 7.44
C LYS A 113 10.78 -14.16 6.77
N ASP A 114 10.31 -13.99 5.53
CA ASP A 114 10.45 -12.72 4.84
C ASP A 114 9.50 -11.67 5.44
N ALA A 115 8.26 -12.08 5.73
CA ALA A 115 7.25 -11.21 6.34
C ALA A 115 7.67 -10.71 7.73
N GLU A 116 8.30 -11.55 8.56
CA GLU A 116 8.79 -11.22 9.90
C GLU A 116 9.71 -9.99 9.89
N VAL A 117 10.66 -9.95 8.95
CA VAL A 117 11.61 -8.83 8.81
C VAL A 117 10.87 -7.51 8.57
N PHE A 118 9.89 -7.52 7.66
CA PHE A 118 9.11 -6.32 7.36
C PHE A 118 8.12 -5.97 8.48
N TYR A 119 7.47 -6.94 9.11
CA TYR A 119 6.58 -6.70 10.24
C TYR A 119 7.31 -6.10 11.43
N HIS A 120 8.47 -6.65 11.79
CA HIS A 120 9.30 -6.12 12.87
C HIS A 120 9.66 -4.66 12.60
N ARG A 121 10.10 -4.35 11.36
CA ARG A 121 10.42 -2.98 10.96
C ARG A 121 9.20 -2.05 11.04
N ALA A 122 8.07 -2.44 10.47
CA ALA A 122 6.84 -1.64 10.49
C ALA A 122 6.36 -1.39 11.92
N TYR A 123 6.30 -2.44 12.76
CA TYR A 123 5.87 -2.34 14.14
C TYR A 123 6.80 -1.44 14.97
N SER A 124 8.12 -1.64 14.86
CA SER A 124 9.10 -0.80 15.56
C SER A 124 8.98 0.68 15.15
N GLY A 125 8.84 0.95 13.85
CA GLY A 125 8.67 2.30 13.33
C GLY A 125 7.36 2.94 13.81
N TYR A 126 6.22 2.24 13.67
CA TYR A 126 4.92 2.74 14.12
C TYR A 126 4.87 2.99 15.61
N ARG A 127 5.46 2.10 16.41
CA ARG A 127 5.56 2.30 17.87
C ARG A 127 6.35 3.55 18.20
N LYS A 128 7.46 3.82 17.50
CA LYS A 128 8.27 5.02 17.70
C LYS A 128 7.54 6.30 17.28
N THR A 129 6.83 6.26 16.16
CA THR A 129 6.21 7.45 15.56
C THR A 129 4.86 7.79 16.18
N PHE A 130 4.04 6.80 16.50
CA PHE A 130 2.66 6.99 16.96
C PHE A 130 2.40 6.49 18.39
N GLY A 131 3.33 5.73 18.96
CA GLY A 131 3.15 5.06 20.25
C GLY A 131 2.42 3.72 20.15
N GLU A 132 2.50 2.95 21.24
CA GLU A 132 1.96 1.57 21.32
C GLU A 132 0.44 1.51 21.15
N LYS A 133 -0.27 2.48 21.73
CA LYS A 133 -1.75 2.49 21.77
C LYS A 133 -2.39 3.00 20.47
N HIS A 134 -1.59 3.47 19.50
CA HIS A 134 -2.15 3.99 18.27
C HIS A 134 -2.80 2.86 17.45
N PRO A 135 -3.97 3.06 16.83
CA PRO A 135 -4.68 2.02 16.09
C PRO A 135 -3.83 1.33 15.01
N THR A 136 -3.01 2.09 14.29
CA THR A 136 -2.09 1.54 13.28
C THR A 136 -1.03 0.63 13.88
N THR A 137 -0.43 1.03 15.01
CA THR A 137 0.57 0.21 15.73
C THR A 137 -0.07 -1.08 16.25
N ALA A 138 -1.26 -0.97 16.85
CA ALA A 138 -2.01 -2.11 17.36
C ALA A 138 -2.45 -3.08 16.24
N ALA A 139 -2.88 -2.56 15.08
CA ALA A 139 -3.20 -3.39 13.92
C ALA A 139 -1.98 -4.15 13.39
N CYS A 140 -0.84 -3.46 13.24
CA CYS A 140 0.42 -4.08 12.85
C CYS A 140 0.85 -5.19 13.82
N SER A 141 0.76 -4.91 15.13
CA SER A 141 1.10 -5.88 16.19
C SER A 141 0.22 -7.14 16.15
N ARG A 142 -1.09 -6.97 15.94
CA ARG A 142 -2.02 -8.10 15.82
C ARG A 142 -1.71 -8.99 14.61
N HIS A 143 -1.50 -8.40 13.44
CA HIS A 143 -1.16 -9.19 12.25
C HIS A 143 0.20 -9.87 12.38
N TYR A 144 1.18 -9.18 12.94
CA TYR A 144 2.49 -9.77 13.20
C TYR A 144 2.40 -10.97 14.15
N SER A 145 1.64 -10.84 15.24
CA SER A 145 1.40 -11.93 16.19
C SER A 145 0.65 -13.10 15.57
N SER A 146 -0.33 -12.84 14.69
CA SER A 146 -1.05 -13.88 13.94
C SER A 146 -0.08 -14.69 13.08
N MET A 147 0.75 -14.00 12.30
CA MET A 147 1.75 -14.63 11.44
C MET A 147 2.71 -15.52 12.24
N LEU A 148 3.22 -15.05 13.38
CA LEU A 148 4.13 -15.82 14.25
C LEU A 148 3.47 -17.07 14.84
N ASN A 149 2.15 -17.04 15.07
CA ASN A 149 1.42 -18.21 15.54
C ASN A 149 1.20 -19.22 14.40
N GLU A 150 0.92 -18.74 13.19
CA GLU A 150 0.78 -19.58 11.99
C GLU A 150 2.10 -20.24 11.58
N GLU A 151 3.25 -19.59 11.77
CA GLU A 151 4.56 -20.20 11.47
C GLU A 151 4.90 -21.37 12.41
N LYS A 152 4.38 -21.36 13.64
CA LYS A 152 4.66 -22.37 14.67
C LYS A 152 3.73 -23.57 14.65
N GLY A 153 2.58 -23.47 13.98
CA GLY A 153 1.56 -24.52 13.87
C GLY A 153 1.76 -25.40 12.66
#